data_AF-A0A9Q1B3Q9-F1
#
_entry.id   AF-A0A9Q1B3Q9-F1
#
_cell.length_a   1.000
_cell.length_b   1.000
_cell.length_c   1.000
_cell.angle_alpha   90.00
_cell.angle_beta   90.00
_cell.angle_gamma   90.00
#
_symmetry.space_group_name_H-M   'P 1'
#
loop_
_entity.id
_entity.type
_entity.pdbx_description
1 polymer ?
#
loop_
_entity_poly.entity_id
_entity_poly.type
_entity_poly.pdbx_seq_one_letter_code
_entity_poly.pdbx_strand_id
1 'polypeptide(L)' 'MNLAREYGCPFFETSAALHFYIDDVFHQLVREIRRKEKCLTLSEGRWKRKDSLWQKLKGSLKKKKKESPS' A
#
# COMPACT_ATOMS: atom_id res chain seq x y z
N MET A 1 7.36 -28.59 -8.77
CA MET A 1 6.65 -27.46 -8.13
C MET A 1 7.51 -26.95 -6.97
N ASN A 2 7.58 -25.64 -6.74
CA ASN A 2 8.41 -25.03 -5.70
C ASN A 2 7.45 -24.33 -4.71
N LEU A 3 7.45 -24.76 -3.44
CA LEU A 3 6.50 -24.29 -2.40
C LEU A 3 6.48 -22.77 -2.27
N ALA A 4 7.65 -22.12 -2.34
CA ALA A 4 7.76 -20.67 -2.23
C ALA A 4 7.02 -19.94 -3.38
N ARG A 5 7.01 -20.53 -4.58
CA ARG A 5 6.25 -20.00 -5.73
C ARG A 5 4.74 -20.10 -5.50
N GLU A 6 4.26 -21.17 -4.87
CA GLU A 6 2.84 -21.37 -4.57
C GLU A 6 2.33 -20.34 -3.57
N TYR A 7 3.16 -19.98 -2.59
CA TYR A 7 2.84 -18.96 -1.58
C TYR A 7 3.23 -17.53 -2.00
N GLY A 8 3.86 -17.36 -3.18
CA GLY A 8 4.31 -16.06 -3.67
C GLY A 8 5.35 -15.39 -2.78
N CYS A 9 6.19 -16.16 -2.09
CA CYS A 9 7.25 -15.65 -1.23
C CYS A 9 8.64 -16.05 -1.76
N PRO A 10 9.70 -15.27 -1.45
CA PRO A 10 11.05 -15.67 -1.78
C PRO A 10 11.52 -16.81 -0.86
N PHE A 11 12.41 -17.66 -1.38
CA PHE A 11 13.11 -18.68 -0.62
C PHE A 11 14.62 -18.46 -0.73
N PHE A 12 15.32 -18.66 0.39
CA PHE A 12 16.75 -18.45 0.49
C PHE A 12 17.40 -19.61 1.21
N GLU A 13 18.46 -20.16 0.63
CA GLU A 13 19.35 -21.10 1.30
C GLU A 13 20.36 -20.32 2.14
N THR A 14 20.51 -20.68 3.42
CA THR A 14 21.38 -19.96 4.36
C THR A 14 22.17 -20.94 5.21
N SER A 15 23.32 -20.49 5.73
CA SER A 15 24.07 -21.23 6.73
C SER A 15 24.46 -20.30 7.88
N ALA A 16 23.86 -20.52 9.05
CA ALA A 16 24.15 -19.72 10.23
C ALA A 16 25.60 -19.88 10.69
N ALA A 17 26.16 -21.09 10.60
CA ALA A 17 27.53 -21.37 11.01
C ALA A 17 28.57 -20.64 10.15
N LEU A 18 28.28 -20.46 8.87
CA LEU A 18 29.15 -19.77 7.92
C LEU A 18 28.81 -18.28 7.75
N HIS A 19 27.80 -17.79 8.46
CA HIS A 19 27.20 -16.47 8.20
C HIS A 19 26.82 -16.29 6.72
N PHE A 20 26.43 -17.38 6.05
CA PHE A 20 26.11 -17.32 4.62
C PHE A 20 24.71 -16.77 4.42
N TYR A 21 24.63 -15.65 3.70
CA TYR A 21 23.39 -15.04 3.21
C TYR A 21 22.43 -14.52 4.30
N ILE A 22 22.86 -14.49 5.56
CA ILE A 22 22.05 -14.03 6.70
C ILE A 22 21.64 -12.58 6.52
N ASP A 23 22.61 -11.70 6.28
CA ASP A 23 22.36 -10.27 6.09
C ASP A 23 21.41 -10.04 4.91
N ASP A 24 21.62 -10.69 3.77
CA ASP A 24 20.81 -10.48 2.58
C ASP A 24 19.33 -10.85 2.79
N VAL A 25 19.05 -11.94 3.53
CA VAL A 25 17.67 -12.34 3.89
C VAL A 25 17.01 -11.28 4.77
N PHE A 26 17.70 -10.79 5.81
CA PHE A 26 17.15 -9.77 6.68
C PHE A 26 16.95 -8.43 5.94
N HIS A 27 17.90 -8.02 5.11
CA HIS A 27 17.76 -6.82 4.29
C HIS A 27 16.59 -6.94 3.31
N GLN A 28 16.38 -8.10 2.69
CA GLN A 28 15.24 -8.34 1.80
C GLN A 28 13.92 -8.21 2.56
N LEU A 29 13.80 -8.87 3.73
CA LEU A 29 12.60 -8.83 4.55
C LEU A 29 12.25 -7.39 4.97
N VAL A 30 13.24 -6.63 5.45
CA VAL A 30 13.07 -5.22 5.82
C VAL A 30 12.63 -4.36 4.63
N ARG A 31 13.23 -4.58 3.45
CA ARG A 31 12.83 -3.89 2.22
C ARG A 31 11.38 -4.17 1.85
N GLU A 32 10.92 -5.40 1.97
CA GLU A 32 9.54 -5.78 1.67
C GLU A 32 8.54 -5.20 2.68
N ILE A 33 8.85 -5.21 3.97
CA ILE A 33 8.03 -4.57 5.01
C ILE A 33 7.88 -3.09 4.71
N ARG A 34 8.99 -2.37 4.53
CA ARG A 34 8.97 -0.92 4.24
C ARG A 34 8.22 -0.59 2.94
N ARG A 35 8.35 -1.44 1.90
CA ARG A 35 7.59 -1.30 0.65
C ARG A 35 6.08 -1.44 0.90
N LYS A 36 5.67 -2.42 1.72
CA LYS A 36 4.26 -2.64 2.07
C LYS A 36 3.71 -1.47 2.87
N GLU A 37 4.43 -1.00 3.88
CA GLU A 37 4.07 0.18 4.69
C GLU A 37 3.92 1.44 3.84
N LYS A 38 4.87 1.70 2.92
CA LYS A 38 4.78 2.82 1.98
C LYS A 38 3.56 2.72 1.07
N CYS A 39 3.19 1.52 0.62
CA CYS A 39 1.98 1.32 -0.18
C CYS A 39 0.71 1.63 0.61
N LEU A 40 0.64 1.21 1.88
CA LEU A 40 -0.49 1.46 2.77
C LEU A 40 -0.66 2.96 3.06
N THR A 41 0.42 3.66 3.41
CA THR A 41 0.36 5.11 3.66
C THR A 41 -0.05 5.90 2.40
N LEU A 42 0.41 5.49 1.22
CA LEU A 42 -0.01 6.08 -0.05
C LEU A 42 -1.48 5.77 -0.40
N SER A 43 -1.98 4.58 -0.09
CA SER A 43 -3.36 4.20 -0.35
C SER A 43 -4.32 4.94 0.58
N GLU A 44 -3.97 5.11 1.84
CA GLU A 44 -4.70 5.93 2.81
C GLU A 44 -4.76 7.40 2.36
N GLY A 45 -3.63 8.00 1.96
CA GLY A 45 -3.59 9.36 1.45
C GLY A 45 -4.34 9.55 0.12
N ARG A 46 -4.34 8.55 -0.77
CA ARG A 46 -5.13 8.54 -2.01
C ARG A 46 -6.63 8.43 -1.73
N TRP A 47 -7.02 7.63 -0.74
CA TRP A 47 -8.42 7.46 -0.35
C TRP A 47 -8.99 8.76 0.24
N LYS A 48 -8.27 9.39 1.19
CA LYS A 48 -8.67 10.66 1.80
C LYS A 48 -8.76 11.81 0.78
N ARG A 49 -7.85 11.86 -0.21
CA ARG A 49 -7.93 12.85 -1.30
C ARG A 49 -9.15 12.65 -2.19
N LYS A 50 -9.43 11.41 -2.62
CA LYS A 50 -10.63 11.11 -3.41
C LYS A 50 -11.90 11.49 -2.65
N ASP A 51 -11.98 11.16 -1.37
CA ASP A 51 -13.14 11.50 -0.54
C ASP A 51 -13.36 13.02 -0.44
N SER A 52 -12.29 13.80 -0.22
CA SER A 52 -12.38 15.27 -0.19
C SER A 52 -12.83 15.89 -1.52
N LEU A 53 -12.42 15.32 -2.66
CA LEU A 53 -12.82 15.79 -3.99
C LEU A 53 -14.28 15.48 -4.26
N TRP A 54 -14.75 14.28 -3.92
CA TRP A 54 -16.16 13.92 -4.01
C TRP A 54 -17.04 14.76 -3.09
N GLN A 55 -16.58 15.10 -1.88
CA GLN A 55 -17.29 16.02 -0.98
C GLN A 55 -17.41 17.43 -1.58
N LYS A 56 -16.33 17.98 -2.15
CA LYS A 56 -16.37 19.29 -2.85
C LYS A 56 -17.31 19.28 -4.05
N LEU A 57 -17.27 18.23 -4.87
CA LEU A 57 -18.13 18.09 -6.05
C LEU A 57 -19.62 18.02 -5.66
N LYS A 58 -19.97 17.22 -4.64
CA LYS A 58 -21.34 17.15 -4.12
C LYS A 58 -21.79 18.47 -3.49
N GLY A 59 -20.89 19.22 -2.85
CA GLY A 59 -21.17 20.54 -2.28
C GLY A 59 -21.64 21.55 -3.33
N SER A 60 -20.97 21.59 -4.49
CA SER A 60 -21.38 22.45 -5.61
C SER A 60 -22.73 22.04 -6.21
N LEU A 61 -23.02 20.74 -6.28
CA LEU A 61 -24.30 20.24 -6.81
C LEU A 61 -25.48 20.55 -5.87
N LYS A 62 -25.27 20.53 -4.54
CA LYS A 62 -26.30 20.94 -3.57
C LYS A 62 -26.60 22.43 -3.58
N LYS A 63 -25.64 23.28 -3.97
CA LYS A 63 -25.85 24.73 -4.03
C LYS A 63 -26.80 25.15 -5.15
N LYS A 64 -26.91 24.34 -6.22
CA LYS A 64 -27.80 24.60 -7.37
C LYS A 64 -29.28 24.26 -7.15
N LYS A 65 -29.66 23.69 -5.99
CA LYS A 65 -31.06 23.33 -5.66
C LYS A 65 -31.78 24.37 -4.76
N LYS A 66 -31.17 25.52 -4.47
CA LYS A 66 -31.76 26.58 -3.63
C LYS A 66 -32.07 27.89 -4.36
N GLU A 67 -31.89 27.95 -5.68
CA GLU A 67 -32.31 29.09 -6.50
C GLU A 67 -33.44 28.65 -7.43
N SER A 68 -34.63 28.51 -6.86
CA SER A 68 -35.90 28.61 -7.58
C SER A 68 -36.62 29.83 -7.00
N PRO A 69 -36.60 30.99 -7.67
CA PRO A 69 -37.49 32.08 -7.32
C PRO A 69 -38.93 31.70 -7.70
N SER A 70 -39.87 32.12 -6.86
CA SER A 70 -41.32 32.17 -7.10
C SER A 70 -41.69 32.98 -8.35
#